data_AF-A0A832HX78-F1
#
_entry.id   AF-A0A832HX78-F1
#
_cell.length_a   1.000
_cell.length_b   1.000
_cell.length_c   1.000
_cell.angle_alpha   90.00
_cell.angle_beta   90.00
_cell.angle_gamma   90.00
#
_symmetry.space_group_name_H-M   'P 1'
#
loop_
_entity.id
_entity.type
_entity.pdbx_description
1 polymer ?
#
loop_
_entity_poly.entity_id
_entity_poly.type
_entity_poly.pdbx_seq_one_letter_code
_entity_poly.pdbx_strand_id
1 'polypeptide(L)'
;MNKNVALTSLAWGLFFVMIGVSLAMTGYGITFETIIPCIAVGTGIILIGLNVARTGLGMELNKFSLFIGILAFVLGGLAVTGYLETLPWYAIVIILIGLFIIAEAVRALAKSK
;
A
#
# COMPACT_ATOMS: atom_id res chain seq x y z
N MET A 1 3.55 16.51 -19.41
CA MET A 1 3.34 16.20 -17.97
C MET A 1 4.59 15.53 -17.42
N ASN A 2 5.07 15.92 -16.24
CA ASN A 2 6.22 15.27 -15.57
C ASN A 2 5.86 13.79 -15.27
N LYS A 3 6.79 12.85 -15.51
CA LYS A 3 6.57 11.41 -15.27
C LYS A 3 6.13 11.10 -13.84
N ASN A 4 6.66 11.79 -12.84
CA ASN A 4 6.26 11.60 -11.45
C ASN A 4 4.82 12.07 -11.20
N VAL A 5 4.44 13.19 -11.82
CA VAL A 5 3.06 13.70 -11.79
C VAL A 5 2.13 12.72 -12.50
N ALA A 6 2.53 12.21 -13.67
CA ALA A 6 1.77 11.24 -14.44
C ALA A 6 1.47 9.97 -13.64
N LEU A 7 2.49 9.37 -13.01
CA LEU A 7 2.32 8.19 -12.17
C LEU A 7 1.47 8.46 -10.93
N THR A 8 1.65 9.63 -10.30
CA THR A 8 0.85 10.00 -9.12
C THR A 8 -0.61 10.20 -9.50
N SER A 9 -0.89 10.87 -10.62
CA SER A 9 -2.24 11.01 -11.17
C SER A 9 -2.84 9.66 -11.55
N LEU A 10 -2.05 8.74 -12.13
CA LEU A 10 -2.49 7.38 -12.44
C LEU A 10 -2.87 6.62 -11.16
N ALA A 11 -2.06 6.69 -10.10
CA ALA A 11 -2.36 6.04 -8.84
C ALA A 11 -3.65 6.59 -8.19
N TRP A 12 -3.86 7.90 -8.24
CA TRP A 12 -5.13 8.51 -7.82
C TRP A 12 -6.31 8.06 -8.67
N GLY A 13 -6.15 8.00 -10.00
CA GLY A 13 -7.17 7.50 -10.90
C GLY A 13 -7.57 6.06 -10.57
N LEU A 14 -6.59 5.17 -10.39
CA LEU A 14 -6.81 3.78 -9.98
C LEU A 14 -7.51 3.69 -8.62
N PHE A 15 -7.10 4.53 -7.66
CA PHE A 15 -7.73 4.58 -6.34
C PHE A 15 -9.20 4.98 -6.43
N PHE A 16 -9.54 6.05 -7.16
CA PHE A 16 -10.93 6.47 -7.31
C PHE A 16 -11.78 5.46 -8.10
N VAL A 17 -11.22 4.81 -9.12
CA VAL A 17 -11.91 3.71 -9.82
C VAL A 17 -12.23 2.58 -8.84
N MET A 18 -11.25 2.16 -8.02
CA MET A 18 -11.44 1.13 -7.02
C MET A 18 -12.49 1.52 -5.98
N ILE A 19 -12.49 2.76 -5.48
CA ILE A 19 -13.53 3.26 -4.56
C ILE A 19 -14.90 3.24 -5.22
N GLY A 20 -15.01 3.71 -6.47
CA GLY A 20 -16.26 3.71 -7.23
C GLY A 20 -16.83 2.29 -7.42
N VAL A 21 -15.98 1.35 -7.81
CA VAL A 21 -16.35 -0.07 -7.91
C VAL A 21 -16.79 -0.62 -6.56
N SER A 22 -16.03 -0.34 -5.49
CA SER A 22 -16.34 -0.79 -4.13
C SER A 22 -17.70 -0.28 -3.64
N LEU A 23 -18.01 0.99 -3.91
CA LEU A 23 -19.33 1.57 -3.60
C LEU A 23 -20.43 0.95 -4.45
N ALA A 24 -20.20 0.68 -5.73
CA ALA A 24 -21.19 0.01 -6.58
C ALA A 24 -21.54 -1.39 -6.07
N MET A 25 -20.59 -2.10 -5.44
CA MET A 25 -20.85 -3.42 -4.83
C MET A 25 -21.86 -3.38 -3.68
N THR A 26 -22.04 -2.24 -3.02
CA THR A 26 -23.07 -2.09 -1.97
C THR A 26 -24.49 -2.24 -2.55
N GLY A 27 -24.69 -1.87 -3.83
CA GLY A 27 -25.94 -2.10 -4.54
C GLY A 27 -26.25 -3.58 -4.79
N TYR A 28 -25.25 -4.45 -4.66
CA TYR A 28 -25.38 -5.91 -4.75
C TYR A 28 -25.44 -6.58 -3.37
N GLY A 29 -25.61 -5.81 -2.28
CA GLY A 29 -25.73 -6.32 -0.92
C GLY A 29 -24.41 -6.65 -0.23
N ILE A 30 -23.26 -6.27 -0.81
CA ILE A 30 -21.97 -6.41 -0.11
C ILE A 30 -21.85 -5.33 0.97
N THR A 31 -21.50 -5.74 2.19
CA THR A 31 -21.40 -4.86 3.34
C THR A 31 -20.06 -4.10 3.38
N PHE A 32 -20.06 -2.93 4.03
CA PHE A 32 -18.84 -2.16 4.25
C PHE A 32 -17.77 -2.92 5.05
N GLU A 33 -18.18 -3.81 5.95
CA GLU A 33 -17.29 -4.69 6.71
C GLU A 33 -16.43 -5.58 5.80
N THR A 34 -17.01 -6.06 4.69
CA THR A 34 -16.26 -6.85 3.68
C THR A 34 -15.44 -5.95 2.76
N ILE A 35 -15.98 -4.77 2.41
CA ILE A 35 -15.39 -3.87 1.41
C ILE A 35 -14.15 -3.14 1.95
N ILE A 36 -14.18 -2.66 3.20
CA ILE A 36 -13.11 -1.84 3.79
C ILE A 36 -11.75 -2.57 3.78
N PRO A 37 -11.65 -3.84 4.23
CA PRO A 37 -10.42 -4.63 4.11
C PRO A 37 -9.90 -4.74 2.68
N CYS A 38 -10.79 -4.99 1.71
CA CYS A 38 -10.44 -5.07 0.29
C CYS A 38 -9.91 -3.74 -0.27
N ILE A 39 -10.50 -2.61 0.14
CA ILE A 39 -10.00 -1.27 -0.20
C ILE A 39 -8.60 -1.05 0.37
N ALA A 40 -8.33 -1.48 1.61
CA ALA A 40 -7.00 -1.38 2.21
C ALA A 40 -5.96 -2.20 1.42
N VAL A 41 -6.29 -3.45 1.05
CA VAL A 41 -5.45 -4.29 0.19
C VAL A 41 -5.17 -3.61 -1.14
N GLY A 42 -6.22 -3.17 -1.84
CA GLY A 42 -6.08 -2.55 -3.16
C GLY A 42 -5.31 -1.23 -3.11
N THR A 43 -5.50 -0.42 -2.06
CA THR A 43 -4.69 0.78 -1.80
C THR A 43 -3.22 0.43 -1.61
N GLY A 44 -2.94 -0.63 -0.85
CA GLY A 44 -1.60 -1.17 -0.67
C GLY A 44 -0.93 -1.55 -1.99
N ILE A 45 -1.65 -2.31 -2.83
CA ILE A 45 -1.19 -2.71 -4.17
C ILE A 45 -0.88 -1.48 -5.04
N ILE A 46 -1.78 -0.49 -5.07
CA ILE A 46 -1.59 0.73 -5.86
C ILE A 46 -0.33 1.49 -5.43
N LEU A 47 -0.12 1.68 -4.13
CA LEU A 47 1.04 2.42 -3.60
C LEU A 47 2.36 1.67 -3.77
N ILE A 48 2.36 0.34 -3.58
CA ILE A 48 3.54 -0.49 -3.85
C ILE A 48 3.86 -0.45 -5.35
N GLY A 49 2.86 -0.70 -6.21
CA GLY A 49 3.00 -0.68 -7.66
C GLY A 49 3.48 0.68 -8.19
N LEU A 50 2.99 1.78 -7.62
CA LEU A 50 3.46 3.13 -7.91
C LEU A 50 4.97 3.28 -7.65
N ASN A 51 5.46 2.78 -6.51
CA ASN A 51 6.89 2.88 -6.16
C ASN A 51 7.77 1.94 -6.98
N VAL A 52 7.28 0.74 -7.30
CA VAL A 52 7.94 -0.17 -8.25
C VAL A 52 8.07 0.50 -9.62
N ALA A 53 7.01 1.14 -10.13
CA ALA A 53 7.04 1.88 -11.38
C ALA A 53 8.01 3.07 -11.33
N ARG A 54 8.09 3.80 -10.20
CA ARG A 54 9.09 4.86 -10.01
C ARG A 54 10.51 4.32 -10.16
N THR A 55 10.85 3.24 -9.46
CA THR A 55 12.17 2.62 -9.53
C THR A 55 12.51 2.12 -10.93
N GLY A 56 11.56 1.46 -11.61
CA GLY A 56 11.75 0.98 -13.00
C GLY A 56 12.00 2.08 -14.02
N LEU A 57 11.56 3.31 -13.74
CA LEU A 57 11.78 4.49 -14.57
C LEU A 57 12.99 5.33 -14.12
N GLY A 58 13.82 4.81 -13.22
CA GLY A 58 15.01 5.51 -12.71
C GLY A 58 14.70 6.68 -11.76
N MET A 59 13.47 6.77 -11.25
CA MET A 59 13.07 7.79 -10.29
C MET A 59 13.28 7.30 -8.85
N GLU A 60 13.48 8.25 -7.94
CA GLU A 60 13.54 7.94 -6.52
C GLU A 60 12.18 7.44 -6.02
N LEU A 61 12.19 6.31 -5.31
CA LEU A 61 11.03 5.80 -4.61
C LEU A 61 10.63 6.76 -3.48
N ASN A 62 9.33 6.90 -3.26
CA ASN A 62 8.80 7.66 -2.13
C ASN A 62 8.59 6.71 -0.96
N LYS A 63 9.56 6.74 -0.04
CA LYS A 63 9.65 5.92 1.17
C LYS A 63 8.36 5.93 2.00
N PHE A 64 7.79 7.12 2.21
CA PHE A 64 6.56 7.27 2.96
C PHE A 64 5.40 6.54 2.28
N SER A 65 5.19 6.78 0.98
CA SER A 65 4.12 6.09 0.25
C SER A 65 4.31 4.57 0.16
N LEU A 66 5.56 4.09 0.05
CA LEU A 66 5.86 2.67 0.03
C LEU A 66 5.54 2.03 1.39
N PHE A 67 5.95 2.67 2.49
CA PHE A 67 5.65 2.22 3.83
C PHE A 67 4.13 2.12 4.08
N ILE A 68 3.38 3.17 3.74
CA ILE A 68 1.91 3.16 3.85
C ILE A 68 1.30 2.07 2.95
N GLY A 69 1.85 1.87 1.75
CA GLY A 69 1.41 0.81 0.85
C GLY A 69 1.59 -0.59 1.43
N ILE A 70 2.77 -0.88 1.99
CA ILE A 70 3.05 -2.17 2.65
C ILE A 70 2.14 -2.35 3.86
N LEU A 71 1.98 -1.31 4.68
CA LEU A 71 1.13 -1.37 5.86
C LEU A 71 -0.33 -1.66 5.51
N ALA A 72 -0.87 -0.94 4.52
CA ALA A 72 -2.24 -1.14 4.04
C ALA A 72 -2.44 -2.53 3.43
N PHE A 73 -1.46 -3.02 2.66
CA PHE A 73 -1.51 -4.36 2.07
C PHE A 73 -1.52 -5.46 3.13
N VAL A 74 -0.60 -5.41 4.09
CA VAL A 74 -0.48 -6.43 5.14
C VAL A 74 -1.69 -6.41 6.06
N LEU A 75 -2.05 -5.25 6.61
CA LEU A 75 -3.18 -5.15 7.55
C LEU A 75 -4.51 -5.42 6.86
N GLY A 76 -4.70 -4.90 5.64
CA GLY A 76 -5.88 -5.20 4.82
C GLY A 76 -5.98 -6.69 4.49
N GLY A 77 -4.86 -7.32 4.10
CA GLY A 77 -4.82 -8.74 3.78
C GLY A 77 -5.17 -9.61 4.98
N LEU A 78 -4.62 -9.28 6.15
CA LEU A 78 -4.96 -9.96 7.40
C LEU A 78 -6.42 -9.75 7.81
N ALA A 79 -6.99 -8.59 7.54
CA ALA A 79 -8.41 -8.34 7.78
C ALA A 79 -9.29 -9.17 6.84
N VAL A 80 -8.94 -9.26 5.55
CA VAL A 80 -9.65 -10.11 4.56
C VAL A 80 -9.63 -11.58 4.97
N THR A 81 -8.52 -12.08 5.54
CA THR A 81 -8.43 -13.48 5.99
C THR A 81 -9.00 -13.72 7.39
N GLY A 82 -9.51 -12.68 8.07
CA GLY A 82 -9.98 -12.76 9.45
C GLY A 82 -8.87 -12.92 10.51
N TYR A 83 -7.60 -12.86 10.10
CA TYR A 83 -6.46 -13.04 11.02
C TYR A 83 -6.09 -11.77 11.79
N LEU A 84 -6.56 -10.61 11.35
CA LEU A 84 -6.26 -9.34 12.02
C LEU A 84 -6.73 -9.32 13.48
N GLU A 85 -7.81 -10.04 13.82
CA GLU A 85 -8.32 -10.16 15.19
C GLU A 85 -7.51 -11.14 16.04
N THR A 86 -6.93 -12.16 15.41
CA THR A 86 -6.15 -13.19 16.09
C THR A 86 -4.71 -12.79 16.37
N LEU A 87 -4.15 -11.93 15.51
CA LEU A 87 -2.78 -11.46 15.61
C LEU A 87 -2.72 -10.09 16.28
N PRO A 88 -1.70 -9.82 17.11
CA PRO A 88 -1.49 -8.49 17.67
C PRO A 88 -1.07 -7.52 16.55
N TRP A 89 -2.05 -6.86 15.92
CA TRP A 89 -1.83 -5.96 14.78
C TRP A 89 -0.82 -4.85 15.09
N TYR A 90 -0.77 -4.38 16.34
CA TYR A 90 0.21 -3.39 16.80
C TYR A 90 1.65 -3.94 16.75
N ALA A 91 1.85 -5.23 17.02
CA ALA A 91 3.16 -5.87 16.91
C ALA A 91 3.58 -5.93 15.44
N ILE A 92 2.66 -6.20 14.52
CA ILE A 92 2.91 -6.19 13.07
C ILE A 92 3.34 -4.79 12.61
N VAL A 93 2.67 -3.73 13.07
CA VAL A 93 3.06 -2.34 12.78
C VAL A 93 4.49 -2.06 13.27
N ILE A 94 4.81 -2.44 14.51
CA ILE A 94 6.16 -2.26 15.09
C ILE A 94 7.22 -3.02 14.29
N ILE A 95 6.94 -4.27 13.91
CA ILE A 95 7.83 -5.09 13.08
C ILE A 95 8.07 -4.40 11.73
N LEU A 96 7.02 -3.90 11.08
CA LEU A 96 7.14 -3.22 9.78
C LEU A 96 7.95 -1.93 9.89
N ILE A 97 7.79 -1.17 10.97
CA ILE A 97 8.63 0.01 11.25
C ILE A 97 10.10 -0.42 11.38
N GLY A 98 10.38 -1.46 12.18
CA GLY A 98 11.73 -1.99 12.36
C GLY A 98 12.37 -2.46 11.04
N LEU A 99 11.62 -3.23 10.24
CA LEU A 99 12.07 -3.69 8.93
C LEU A 99 12.34 -2.53 7.97
N PHE A 100 11.53 -1.47 8.01
CA PHE A 100 11.74 -0.29 7.18
C PHE A 100 13.01 0.46 7.57
N ILE A 101 13.27 0.61 8.87
CA ILE A 101 14.53 1.21 9.37
C ILE A 101 15.74 0.38 8.93
N ILE A 102 15.68 -0.95 9.04
CA ILE A 102 16.76 -1.86 8.60
C ILE A 102 16.99 -1.71 7.09
N ALA A 103 15.93 -1.73 6.28
CA ALA A 103 16.03 -1.59 4.84
C ALA A 103 16.70 -0.25 4.44
N GLU A 104 16.35 0.83 5.14
CA GLU A 104 16.96 2.14 4.94
C GLU A 104 18.44 2.18 5.35
N ALA A 105 18.79 1.57 6.48
CA ALA A 105 20.18 1.46 6.93
C ALA A 105 21.04 0.66 5.93
N VAL A 106 20.55 -0.49 5.45
CA VAL A 106 21.23 -1.31 4.43
C VAL A 106 21.44 -0.51 3.15
N ARG A 107 20.41 0.22 2.70
CA ARG A 107 20.50 1.06 1.49
C ARG A 107 21.52 2.20 1.64
N ALA A 108 21.60 2.82 2.82
CA ALA A 108 22.58 3.87 3.10
C ALA A 108 24.01 3.33 3.04
N LEU A 109 24.27 2.16 3.63
CA LEU A 109 25.56 1.48 3.58
C LEU A 109 25.94 1.02 2.17
N ALA A 110 24.97 0.60 1.35
CA ALA A 110 25.21 0.20 -0.03
C ALA A 110 25.59 1.39 -0.92
N LYS A 111 25.06 2.59 -0.67
CA LYS A 111 25.40 3.82 -1.41
C LYS A 111 26.76 4.42 -1.01
N SER A 112 27.33 4.05 0.13
CA SER A 112 28.62 4.57 0.60
C SER A 112 29.83 3.81 0.04
N LYS A 113 29.61 2.73 -0.70
CA LYS A 113 30.64 2.02 -1.48
C LYS A 113 30.64 2.52 -2.92
#